data_AF-A0AAW1K4V6-F1
#
_entry.id   AF-A0AAW1K4V6-F1
#
_cell.length_a   1.000
_cell.length_b   1.000
_cell.length_c   1.000
_cell.angle_alpha   90.00
_cell.angle_beta   90.00
_cell.angle_gamma   90.00
#
_symmetry.space_group_name_H-M   'P 1'
#
loop_
_entity.id
_entity.type
_entity.pdbx_description
1 polymer ?
#
loop_
_entity_poly.entity_id
_entity_poly.type
_entity_poly.pdbx_seq_one_letter_code
_entity_poly.pdbx_strand_id
1 'polypeptide(L)'
;MPSPPLAPTSTITTTTHIPLSSSAATTTTHLIKSEQSPMSSPTPPKSTNPTPSLPTTSPSPSPPPLRPTHHPPKLLSRPRKLRKLSPSSSSSATPKRPTPTSTRPLSTPGEIDTALSHLRHADPLLSTVIDHHQPPSFDAFQTPFLALTKSILYQQLAYKAGTSIYSRFVALCGGESSVVPSTVLHLTPPQLRQIGVSSRKSSYLHDLARKYQNGILSDKGILSLDDKSLFTMLTMVNGIGSWSVHMFMIFSLHRPDVLPVNDLQVRKGVQLLYGLDDLPRPSQMDQLCDKWRPFRSVGAWYMWRLVEAKTSSSGFALPPVNSRVISLPHPVPDPQTMPALPAPQQRQQHHPQFIDPINGIMNIGSNYAQLN
;
A
#
# COMPACT_ATOMS: atom_id res chain seq x y z
N MET A 1 15.09 49.63 -15.70
CA MET A 1 16.43 49.19 -15.28
C MET A 1 16.73 49.74 -13.88
N PRO A 2 16.65 48.93 -12.83
CA PRO A 2 17.35 49.18 -11.57
C PRO A 2 18.49 48.16 -11.37
N SER A 3 19.51 48.54 -10.61
CA SER A 3 20.48 47.62 -9.99
C SER A 3 20.81 48.14 -8.58
N PRO A 4 21.03 47.27 -7.59
CA PRO A 4 20.83 47.61 -6.17
C PRO A 4 22.09 48.16 -5.47
N PRO A 5 21.93 48.78 -4.27
CA PRO A 5 23.01 49.42 -3.52
C PRO A 5 23.81 48.45 -2.61
N LEU A 6 24.94 48.96 -2.12
CA LEU A 6 25.93 48.29 -1.26
C LEU A 6 25.48 48.13 0.21
N ALA A 7 26.06 47.12 0.88
CA ALA A 7 25.80 46.77 2.28
C ALA A 7 26.68 47.55 3.29
N PRO A 8 26.26 47.65 4.58
CA PRO A 8 27.05 48.28 5.64
C PRO A 8 27.99 47.33 6.38
N THR A 9 29.05 47.89 6.95
CA THR A 9 30.10 47.22 7.74
C THR A 9 29.67 46.98 9.20
N SER A 10 30.25 45.98 9.88
CA SER A 10 30.25 45.88 11.34
C SER A 10 31.53 45.21 11.86
N THR A 11 31.96 45.58 13.07
CA THR A 11 33.37 45.51 13.51
C THR A 11 33.67 44.33 14.45
N ILE A 12 34.96 43.95 14.48
CA ILE A 12 35.60 42.89 15.26
C ILE A 12 35.53 43.12 16.79
N THR A 13 35.43 42.04 17.60
CA THR A 13 36.04 41.98 18.95
C THR A 13 36.42 40.54 19.38
N THR A 14 37.73 40.28 19.35
CA THR A 14 38.60 39.56 20.32
C THR A 14 38.13 38.31 21.09
N THR A 15 38.70 37.17 20.68
CA THR A 15 39.37 36.08 21.44
C THR A 15 39.37 36.10 22.98
N THR A 16 39.09 34.93 23.58
CA THR A 16 39.74 34.42 24.82
C THR A 16 39.89 32.89 24.70
N HIS A 17 40.93 32.30 25.29
CA HIS A 17 41.47 30.97 24.93
C HIS A 17 41.98 30.22 26.18
N ILE A 18 42.20 28.89 26.08
CA ILE A 18 42.97 28.01 27.02
C ILE A 18 42.18 27.51 28.27
N PRO A 19 42.41 26.28 28.83
CA PRO A 19 43.19 25.10 28.35
C PRO A 19 42.40 23.77 28.22
N LEU A 20 43.01 22.80 27.50
CA LEU A 20 42.82 21.35 27.75
C LEU A 20 43.54 20.92 29.03
N SER A 21 43.01 19.94 29.76
CA SER A 21 43.81 19.12 30.68
C SER A 21 43.71 17.64 30.33
N SER A 22 44.86 17.02 30.12
CA SER A 22 45.03 15.56 30.07
C SER A 22 44.96 14.96 31.48
N SER A 23 44.55 13.68 31.57
CA SER A 23 45.08 12.77 32.59
C SER A 23 45.19 11.37 32.00
N ALA A 24 46.15 10.61 32.51
CA ALA A 24 46.63 9.37 31.90
C ALA A 24 46.17 8.10 32.63
N ALA A 25 46.28 6.99 31.90
CA ALA A 25 46.55 5.61 32.34
C ALA A 25 46.30 5.21 33.81
N THR A 26 45.47 4.18 33.99
CA THR A 26 45.75 3.10 34.94
C THR A 26 45.64 1.74 34.25
N THR A 27 46.77 1.06 34.15
CA THR A 27 46.87 -0.35 33.76
C THR A 27 46.46 -1.23 34.93
N THR A 28 45.58 -2.23 34.71
CA THR A 28 45.45 -3.38 35.62
C THR A 28 45.60 -4.67 34.84
N THR A 29 46.71 -5.36 35.08
CA THR A 29 47.02 -6.70 34.56
C THR A 29 46.68 -7.76 35.60
N HIS A 30 45.94 -8.79 35.22
CA HIS A 30 45.96 -10.12 35.86
C HIS A 30 45.55 -11.14 34.77
N LEU A 31 46.51 -11.75 34.08
CA LEU A 31 47.27 -12.94 34.49
C LEU A 31 46.46 -14.24 34.46
N ILE A 32 46.40 -14.82 33.27
CA ILE A 32 46.63 -16.25 32.94
C ILE A 32 46.41 -17.26 34.08
N LYS A 33 45.47 -18.19 33.88
CA LYS A 33 45.74 -19.61 34.17
C LYS A 33 45.22 -20.51 33.06
N SER A 34 46.09 -21.45 32.66
CA SER A 34 45.90 -22.44 31.61
C SER A 34 45.52 -23.81 32.18
N GLU A 35 44.62 -24.53 31.51
CA GLU A 35 44.45 -26.00 31.54
C GLU A 35 43.55 -26.34 30.33
N GLN A 36 44.10 -26.77 29.18
CA GLN A 36 44.44 -28.15 28.79
C GLN A 36 43.27 -29.15 28.84
N SER A 37 43.07 -29.83 27.70
CA SER A 37 41.99 -30.77 27.38
C SER A 37 42.16 -32.14 28.07
N PRO A 38 41.19 -33.08 27.91
CA PRO A 38 41.33 -33.98 26.77
C PRO A 38 40.03 -34.38 26.03
N MET A 39 40.28 -35.01 24.89
CA MET A 39 39.40 -35.76 23.98
C MET A 39 38.21 -36.50 24.62
N SER A 40 37.12 -36.62 23.84
CA SER A 40 36.52 -37.94 23.56
C SER A 40 35.64 -37.93 22.30
N SER A 41 36.04 -38.73 21.32
CA SER A 41 35.18 -39.23 20.23
C SER A 41 35.47 -40.72 20.08
N PRO A 42 34.44 -41.55 19.85
CA PRO A 42 34.64 -42.70 18.99
C PRO A 42 33.61 -42.82 17.86
N THR A 43 33.99 -43.63 16.89
CA THR A 43 33.51 -43.77 15.49
C THR A 43 32.34 -44.80 15.35
N PRO A 44 31.83 -45.09 14.12
CA PRO A 44 30.47 -45.64 13.90
C PRO A 44 30.45 -47.14 13.47
N PRO A 45 29.28 -47.65 13.07
CA PRO A 45 29.13 -48.61 11.96
C PRO A 45 28.31 -47.99 10.79
N LYS A 46 28.69 -48.01 9.51
CA LYS A 46 28.99 -49.10 8.53
C LYS A 46 27.77 -49.90 8.02
N SER A 47 27.49 -49.71 6.70
CA SER A 47 26.98 -50.69 5.71
C SER A 47 25.59 -51.32 5.96
N THR A 48 24.70 -51.53 4.97
CA THR A 48 24.94 -52.13 3.63
C THR A 48 23.92 -51.68 2.56
N ASN A 49 24.36 -51.72 1.29
CA ASN A 49 23.47 -51.81 0.11
C ASN A 49 23.02 -53.28 -0.09
N PRO A 50 21.92 -53.53 -0.84
CA PRO A 50 22.14 -54.03 -2.20
C PRO A 50 21.15 -53.51 -3.27
N THR A 51 21.67 -53.39 -4.50
CA THR A 51 20.90 -53.25 -5.75
C THR A 51 20.80 -54.61 -6.44
N PRO A 52 19.63 -54.96 -7.01
CA PRO A 52 19.55 -55.34 -8.43
C PRO A 52 18.28 -54.74 -9.09
N SER A 53 18.05 -54.69 -10.40
CA SER A 53 18.81 -55.05 -11.63
C SER A 53 18.16 -54.36 -12.85
N LEU A 54 18.81 -54.36 -14.02
CA LEU A 54 18.30 -53.76 -15.28
C LEU A 54 17.00 -54.40 -15.80
N PRO A 55 16.32 -53.74 -16.76
CA PRO A 55 16.21 -54.39 -18.06
C PRO A 55 16.66 -53.56 -19.29
N THR A 56 17.23 -54.33 -20.21
CA THR A 56 17.53 -54.19 -21.64
C THR A 56 16.70 -53.23 -22.53
N THR A 57 17.44 -52.35 -23.23
CA THR A 57 17.43 -52.06 -24.69
C THR A 57 16.11 -51.97 -25.52
N SER A 58 15.85 -50.75 -26.01
CA SER A 58 15.58 -50.39 -27.45
C SER A 58 14.31 -50.88 -28.19
N PRO A 59 13.85 -50.19 -29.28
CA PRO A 59 14.00 -48.78 -29.67
C PRO A 59 12.67 -48.07 -30.06
N SER A 60 12.75 -46.77 -30.40
CA SER A 60 11.67 -45.95 -30.97
C SER A 60 11.40 -46.26 -32.47
N PRO A 61 10.15 -46.09 -32.94
CA PRO A 61 9.84 -45.77 -34.33
C PRO A 61 9.46 -44.28 -34.52
N SER A 62 9.94 -43.69 -35.61
CA SER A 62 9.62 -42.33 -36.09
C SER A 62 8.42 -42.33 -37.06
N PRO A 63 7.80 -41.18 -37.39
CA PRO A 63 6.48 -41.14 -38.04
C PRO A 63 6.51 -41.22 -39.60
N PRO A 64 5.42 -41.68 -40.24
CA PRO A 64 5.22 -41.62 -41.69
C PRO A 64 4.62 -40.27 -42.20
N PRO A 65 4.60 -39.99 -43.52
CA PRO A 65 4.93 -38.65 -44.05
C PRO A 65 3.77 -37.80 -44.64
N LEU A 66 4.10 -36.54 -44.96
CA LEU A 66 3.28 -35.57 -45.73
C LEU A 66 3.61 -35.57 -47.23
N ARG A 67 2.58 -35.54 -48.11
CA ARG A 67 2.49 -34.87 -49.45
C ARG A 67 1.30 -35.41 -50.29
N PRO A 68 0.90 -34.81 -51.45
CA PRO A 68 0.91 -33.39 -51.85
C PRO A 68 -0.39 -32.92 -52.61
N THR A 69 -0.46 -31.61 -52.96
CA THR A 69 -1.27 -30.98 -54.07
C THR A 69 -2.82 -31.04 -53.97
N HIS A 70 -3.61 -30.03 -54.38
CA HIS A 70 -3.56 -29.19 -55.60
C HIS A 70 -3.95 -27.70 -55.45
N HIS A 71 -3.68 -26.92 -56.50
CA HIS A 71 -3.89 -25.47 -56.67
C HIS A 71 -5.24 -25.10 -57.34
N PRO A 72 -5.63 -23.80 -57.41
CA PRO A 72 -7.01 -23.35 -57.65
C PRO A 72 -7.32 -22.84 -59.09
N PRO A 73 -8.61 -22.55 -59.39
CA PRO A 73 -9.03 -21.55 -60.38
C PRO A 73 -9.84 -20.41 -59.71
N LYS A 74 -9.54 -19.11 -59.87
CA LYS A 74 -9.51 -18.19 -61.04
C LYS A 74 -10.74 -17.24 -61.07
N LEU A 75 -10.44 -15.95 -61.18
CA LEU A 75 -11.39 -14.83 -61.35
C LEU A 75 -12.16 -14.91 -62.67
N LEU A 76 -13.36 -14.30 -62.75
CA LEU A 76 -13.90 -13.69 -63.99
C LEU A 76 -15.00 -12.63 -63.74
N SER A 77 -14.68 -11.39 -64.14
CA SER A 77 -15.53 -10.37 -64.80
C SER A 77 -16.94 -9.95 -64.31
N ARG A 78 -17.04 -8.63 -64.08
CA ARG A 78 -18.24 -7.74 -64.02
C ARG A 78 -18.93 -7.58 -65.41
N PRO A 79 -20.20 -7.12 -65.51
CA PRO A 79 -20.41 -5.73 -65.99
C PRO A 79 -21.64 -4.93 -65.43
N ARG A 80 -21.47 -3.58 -65.45
CA ARG A 80 -22.42 -2.42 -65.47
C ARG A 80 -23.93 -2.64 -65.20
N LYS A 81 -24.61 -1.80 -64.41
CA LYS A 81 -24.93 -0.33 -64.59
C LYS A 81 -25.11 0.35 -63.19
N LEU A 82 -25.51 1.63 -62.96
CA LEU A 82 -25.85 2.80 -63.79
C LEU A 82 -25.20 4.11 -63.23
N ARG A 83 -25.95 5.21 -62.98
CA ARG A 83 -25.48 6.55 -62.52
C ARG A 83 -26.65 7.42 -61.98
N LYS A 84 -26.46 8.12 -60.85
CA LYS A 84 -27.09 9.42 -60.44
C LYS A 84 -26.31 9.94 -59.21
N LEU A 85 -25.54 11.02 -59.32
CA LEU A 85 -25.93 12.44 -59.15
C LEU A 85 -26.47 12.76 -57.74
N SER A 86 -25.62 13.42 -56.95
CA SER A 86 -25.95 14.19 -55.74
C SER A 86 -26.64 15.51 -56.11
N PRO A 87 -27.50 16.07 -55.23
CA PRO A 87 -27.08 16.93 -54.11
C PRO A 87 -27.74 16.46 -52.78
N SER A 88 -27.63 17.08 -51.60
CA SER A 88 -27.08 18.38 -51.17
C SER A 88 -26.48 18.25 -49.76
N SER A 89 -25.84 19.32 -49.26
CA SER A 89 -25.23 19.39 -47.93
C SER A 89 -26.26 19.37 -46.77
N SER A 90 -26.07 18.44 -45.83
CA SER A 90 -26.55 18.61 -44.45
C SER A 90 -25.38 18.41 -43.48
N SER A 91 -25.14 19.41 -42.63
CA SER A 91 -24.00 19.43 -41.71
C SER A 91 -24.30 18.57 -40.49
N SER A 92 -24.03 17.27 -40.57
CA SER A 92 -24.04 16.38 -39.41
C SER A 92 -22.85 16.71 -38.51
N ALA A 93 -23.10 17.53 -37.48
CA ALA A 93 -22.16 17.74 -36.39
C ALA A 93 -21.94 16.41 -35.65
N THR A 94 -20.88 15.69 -36.01
CA THR A 94 -20.42 14.54 -35.23
C THR A 94 -20.11 15.01 -33.81
N PRO A 95 -20.63 14.36 -32.76
CA PRO A 95 -20.25 14.69 -31.39
C PRO A 95 -18.74 14.47 -31.27
N LYS A 96 -18.01 15.55 -30.97
CA LYS A 96 -16.57 15.47 -30.72
C LYS A 96 -16.36 14.50 -29.56
N ARG A 97 -15.84 13.31 -29.87
CA ARG A 97 -15.31 12.38 -28.87
C ARG A 97 -14.36 13.19 -27.99
N PRO A 98 -14.55 13.24 -26.65
CA PRO A 98 -13.66 14.03 -25.81
C PRO A 98 -12.24 13.52 -26.04
N THR A 99 -11.38 14.43 -26.51
CA THR A 99 -9.95 14.16 -26.61
C THR A 99 -9.45 13.76 -25.23
N PRO A 100 -8.61 12.72 -25.08
CA PRO A 100 -8.08 12.35 -23.78
C PRO A 100 -7.26 13.53 -23.26
N THR A 101 -7.84 14.26 -22.30
CA THR A 101 -7.15 15.34 -21.60
C THR A 101 -6.00 14.68 -20.85
N SER A 102 -4.78 14.89 -21.33
CA SER A 102 -3.56 14.38 -20.69
C SER A 102 -3.34 15.16 -19.40
N THR A 103 -4.10 14.84 -18.36
CA THR A 103 -3.96 15.46 -17.05
C THR A 103 -2.57 15.20 -16.49
N ARG A 104 -2.00 16.23 -15.87
CA ARG A 104 -0.63 16.18 -15.38
C ARG A 104 -0.64 15.52 -14.00
N PRO A 105 0.52 15.03 -13.51
CA PRO A 105 0.60 14.56 -12.14
C PRO A 105 0.16 15.66 -11.17
N LEU A 106 -0.55 15.31 -10.10
CA LEU A 106 -1.06 16.24 -9.07
C LEU A 106 0.04 17.04 -8.35
N SER A 107 1.30 16.60 -8.47
CA SER A 107 2.51 17.31 -8.03
C SER A 107 2.93 18.47 -8.96
N THR A 108 2.28 18.64 -10.10
CA THR A 108 2.56 19.74 -11.03
C THR A 108 1.99 21.05 -10.45
N PRO A 109 2.76 22.16 -10.41
CA PRO A 109 2.26 23.43 -9.92
C PRO A 109 0.94 23.86 -10.59
N GLY A 110 -0.05 24.22 -9.76
CA GLY A 110 -1.40 24.61 -10.18
C GLY A 110 -2.35 23.46 -10.58
N GLU A 111 -1.90 22.20 -10.61
CA GLU A 111 -2.80 21.07 -10.94
C GLU A 111 -3.80 20.80 -9.81
N ILE A 112 -3.41 21.02 -8.54
CA ILE A 112 -4.32 20.96 -7.39
C ILE A 112 -5.40 22.04 -7.49
N ASP A 113 -5.04 23.29 -7.74
CA ASP A 113 -6.01 24.38 -7.87
C ASP A 113 -6.99 24.14 -9.03
N THR A 114 -6.48 23.60 -10.14
CA THR A 114 -7.28 23.15 -11.29
C THR A 114 -8.26 22.04 -10.88
N ALA A 115 -7.79 21.04 -10.13
CA ALA A 115 -8.61 19.96 -9.61
C ALA A 115 -9.70 20.45 -8.65
N LEU A 116 -9.36 21.32 -7.69
CA LEU A 116 -10.31 21.89 -6.75
C LEU A 116 -11.37 22.75 -7.46
N SER A 117 -10.97 23.61 -8.39
CA SER A 117 -11.89 24.43 -9.18
C SER A 117 -12.84 23.57 -10.02
N HIS A 118 -12.34 22.49 -10.62
CA HIS A 118 -13.15 21.54 -11.38
C HIS A 118 -14.15 20.81 -10.47
N LEU A 119 -13.70 20.25 -9.34
CA LEU A 119 -14.53 19.45 -8.45
C LEU A 119 -15.63 20.28 -7.77
N ARG A 120 -15.35 21.53 -7.37
CA ARG A 120 -16.38 22.45 -6.86
C ARG A 120 -17.50 22.70 -7.87
N HIS A 121 -17.15 22.84 -9.16
CA HIS A 121 -18.12 23.07 -10.22
C HIS A 121 -18.90 21.79 -10.61
N ALA A 122 -18.21 20.65 -10.67
CA ALA A 122 -18.81 19.39 -11.10
C ALA A 122 -19.68 18.72 -10.03
N ASP A 123 -19.44 18.99 -8.74
CA ASP A 123 -20.20 18.41 -7.64
C ASP A 123 -20.41 19.37 -6.46
N PRO A 124 -21.59 20.02 -6.36
CA PRO A 124 -21.89 20.95 -5.26
C PRO A 124 -21.83 20.34 -3.86
N LEU A 125 -22.12 19.03 -3.71
CA LEU A 125 -21.99 18.36 -2.42
C LEU A 125 -20.52 18.25 -2.02
N LEU A 126 -19.65 17.91 -2.98
CA LEU A 126 -18.21 17.85 -2.76
C LEU A 126 -17.62 19.25 -2.52
N SER A 127 -18.15 20.31 -3.15
CA SER A 127 -17.71 21.70 -2.87
C SER A 127 -17.77 22.02 -1.38
N THR A 128 -18.88 21.68 -0.73
CA THR A 128 -19.06 21.90 0.72
C THR A 128 -17.97 21.20 1.54
N VAL A 129 -17.59 19.98 1.17
CA VAL A 129 -16.51 19.21 1.83
C VAL A 129 -15.13 19.81 1.53
N ILE A 130 -14.91 20.30 0.31
CA ILE A 130 -13.68 21.01 -0.08
C ILE A 130 -13.51 22.28 0.75
N ASP A 131 -14.57 23.06 0.96
CA ASP A 131 -14.50 24.34 1.65
C ASP A 131 -14.30 24.21 3.18
N HIS A 132 -14.57 23.02 3.75
CA HIS A 132 -14.32 22.70 5.17
C HIS A 132 -12.97 22.05 5.46
N HIS A 133 -12.17 21.71 4.44
CA HIS A 133 -10.91 20.97 4.62
C HIS A 133 -9.75 21.60 3.84
N GLN A 134 -8.54 21.50 4.38
CA GLN A 134 -7.35 22.00 3.70
C GLN A 134 -7.10 21.23 2.39
N PRO A 135 -6.52 21.87 1.36
CA PRO A 135 -6.08 21.19 0.15
C PRO A 135 -5.11 20.01 0.40
N PRO A 136 -5.14 18.97 -0.44
CA PRO A 136 -4.09 17.96 -0.43
C PRO A 136 -2.74 18.53 -0.92
N SER A 137 -1.64 17.98 -0.38
CA SER A 137 -0.27 18.16 -0.89
C SER A 137 0.26 16.84 -1.43
N PHE A 138 1.11 16.90 -2.46
CA PHE A 138 1.65 15.74 -3.18
C PHE A 138 3.13 15.97 -3.53
N ASP A 139 3.92 16.39 -2.54
CA ASP A 139 5.24 17.00 -2.80
C ASP A 139 6.42 16.02 -2.70
N ALA A 140 6.17 14.79 -2.21
CA ALA A 140 7.21 13.80 -1.94
C ALA A 140 7.34 12.76 -3.07
N PHE A 141 8.43 12.81 -3.82
CA PHE A 141 8.78 11.76 -4.80
C PHE A 141 9.70 10.70 -4.18
N GLN A 142 9.41 9.43 -4.45
CA GLN A 142 10.30 8.28 -4.20
C GLN A 142 10.36 7.45 -5.48
N THR A 143 11.47 6.75 -5.73
CA THR A 143 11.54 5.79 -6.84
C THR A 143 10.44 4.72 -6.68
N PRO A 144 9.78 4.28 -7.77
CA PRO A 144 8.76 3.23 -7.73
C PRO A 144 9.19 2.00 -6.92
N PHE A 145 10.41 1.50 -7.07
CA PHE A 145 10.90 0.36 -6.28
C PHE A 145 10.89 0.63 -4.77
N LEU A 146 11.43 1.78 -4.33
CA LEU A 146 11.48 2.16 -2.91
C LEU A 146 10.08 2.31 -2.33
N ALA A 147 9.18 2.99 -3.05
CA ALA A 147 7.80 3.23 -2.64
C ALA A 147 6.99 1.93 -2.52
N LEU A 148 7.14 0.99 -3.48
CA LEU A 148 6.49 -0.32 -3.43
C LEU A 148 7.06 -1.20 -2.30
N THR A 149 8.38 -1.21 -2.10
CA THR A 149 9.04 -1.88 -0.95
C THR A 149 8.53 -1.32 0.38
N LYS A 150 8.44 0.01 0.52
CA LYS A 150 7.89 0.70 1.70
C LYS A 150 6.44 0.32 1.94
N SER A 151 5.62 0.29 0.89
CA SER A 151 4.22 -0.16 0.95
C SER A 151 4.10 -1.57 1.52
N ILE A 152 4.85 -2.55 0.99
CA ILE A 152 4.88 -3.94 1.49
C ILE A 152 5.26 -4.00 2.97
N LEU A 153 6.28 -3.22 3.39
CA LEU A 153 6.75 -3.19 4.77
C LEU A 153 5.68 -2.67 5.75
N TYR A 154 4.87 -1.68 5.36
CA TYR A 154 3.84 -1.07 6.22
C TYR A 154 2.52 -1.86 6.31
N GLN A 155 2.25 -2.82 5.42
CA GLN A 155 0.97 -3.56 5.39
C GLN A 155 0.60 -4.18 6.76
N GLN A 156 -0.66 -4.03 7.19
CA GLN A 156 -1.20 -4.67 8.40
C GLN A 156 -0.44 -4.30 9.71
N LEU A 157 0.07 -3.07 9.81
CA LEU A 157 0.77 -2.57 11.00
C LEU A 157 0.24 -1.20 11.44
N ALA A 158 0.32 -0.94 12.75
CA ALA A 158 0.24 0.43 13.25
C ALA A 158 1.43 1.26 12.75
N TYR A 159 1.21 2.56 12.48
CA TYR A 159 2.19 3.44 11.86
C TYR A 159 3.58 3.43 12.53
N LYS A 160 3.63 3.48 13.88
CA LYS A 160 4.89 3.41 14.64
C LYS A 160 5.67 2.10 14.41
N ALA A 161 4.97 0.98 14.28
CA ALA A 161 5.60 -0.33 14.02
C ALA A 161 6.11 -0.43 12.58
N GLY A 162 5.33 0.04 11.60
CA GLY A 162 5.77 0.15 10.19
C GLY A 162 7.02 1.03 10.05
N THR A 163 7.04 2.17 10.74
CA THR A 163 8.19 3.09 10.80
C THR A 163 9.43 2.39 11.36
N SER A 164 9.33 1.73 12.52
CA SER A 164 10.45 1.02 13.15
C SER A 164 11.04 -0.11 12.30
N ILE A 165 10.18 -0.85 11.58
CA ILE A 165 10.63 -1.90 10.66
C ILE A 165 11.30 -1.27 9.43
N TYR A 166 10.72 -0.21 8.85
CA TYR A 166 11.28 0.48 7.70
C TYR A 166 12.64 1.10 7.98
N SER A 167 12.82 1.82 9.09
CA SER A 167 14.12 2.40 9.47
C SER A 167 15.21 1.34 9.64
N ARG A 168 14.88 0.18 10.24
CA ARG A 168 15.83 -0.95 10.36
C ARG A 168 16.12 -1.63 9.02
N PHE A 169 15.13 -1.72 8.13
CA PHE A 169 15.31 -2.22 6.76
C PHE A 169 16.22 -1.30 5.93
N VAL A 170 16.00 0.01 6.00
CA VAL A 170 16.85 1.03 5.36
C VAL A 170 18.28 0.96 5.89
N ALA A 171 18.46 0.83 7.21
CA ALA A 171 19.79 0.65 7.81
C ALA A 171 20.47 -0.64 7.35
N LEU A 172 19.74 -1.76 7.27
CA LEU A 172 20.23 -3.05 6.78
C LEU A 172 20.63 -3.00 5.29
N CYS A 173 19.96 -2.17 4.48
CA CYS A 173 20.34 -1.90 3.09
C CYS A 173 21.51 -0.93 2.93
N GLY A 174 21.93 -0.23 3.99
CA GLY A 174 22.96 0.82 3.90
C GLY A 174 22.45 2.17 3.38
N GLY A 175 21.22 2.55 3.73
CA GLY A 175 20.59 3.85 3.37
C GLY A 175 19.48 3.73 2.32
N GLU A 176 18.62 4.76 2.20
CA GLU A 176 17.46 4.71 1.30
C GLU A 176 17.85 4.61 -0.18
N SER A 177 18.93 5.30 -0.59
CA SER A 177 19.54 5.19 -1.93
C SER A 177 20.02 3.78 -2.28
N SER A 178 20.30 2.97 -1.26
CA SER A 178 20.82 1.60 -1.37
C SER A 178 19.70 0.55 -1.37
N VAL A 179 18.44 0.96 -1.19
CA VAL A 179 17.25 0.10 -1.35
C VAL A 179 16.96 -0.07 -2.85
N VAL A 180 17.75 -0.94 -3.49
CA VAL A 180 17.63 -1.31 -4.91
C VAL A 180 17.38 -2.81 -5.05
N PRO A 181 16.87 -3.29 -6.20
CA PRO A 181 16.50 -4.70 -6.39
C PRO A 181 17.62 -5.69 -6.07
N SER A 182 18.86 -5.38 -6.46
CA SER A 182 20.02 -6.21 -6.14
C SER A 182 20.28 -6.30 -4.64
N THR A 183 20.26 -5.19 -3.90
CA THR A 183 20.43 -5.20 -2.43
C THR A 183 19.37 -6.08 -1.76
N VAL A 184 18.10 -5.91 -2.13
CA VAL A 184 16.98 -6.68 -1.54
C VAL A 184 17.12 -8.18 -1.79
N LEU A 185 17.65 -8.59 -2.95
CA LEU A 185 17.89 -10.00 -3.28
C LEU A 185 19.08 -10.63 -2.54
N HIS A 186 20.00 -9.84 -1.99
CA HIS A 186 21.08 -10.34 -1.14
C HIS A 186 20.65 -10.49 0.34
N LEU A 187 19.52 -9.90 0.75
CA LEU A 187 19.03 -10.00 2.13
C LEU A 187 18.32 -11.33 2.39
N THR A 188 18.94 -12.18 3.20
CA THR A 188 18.38 -13.50 3.53
C THR A 188 17.10 -13.36 4.40
N PRO A 189 16.14 -14.31 4.31
CA PRO A 189 14.95 -14.30 5.16
C PRO A 189 15.21 -14.23 6.67
N PRO A 190 16.27 -14.86 7.24
CA PRO A 190 16.66 -14.66 8.64
C PRO A 190 17.04 -13.21 8.99
N GLN A 191 17.82 -12.52 8.15
CA GLN A 191 18.18 -11.10 8.36
C GLN A 191 16.93 -10.20 8.35
N LEU A 192 16.02 -10.43 7.40
CA LEU A 192 14.74 -9.73 7.32
C LEU A 192 13.86 -10.02 8.56
N ARG A 193 13.83 -11.26 9.05
CA ARG A 193 13.11 -11.63 10.27
C ARG A 193 13.67 -10.92 11.51
N GLN A 194 14.99 -10.77 11.62
CA GLN A 194 15.66 -10.09 12.74
C GLN A 194 15.23 -8.63 12.89
N ILE A 195 14.95 -7.94 11.77
CA ILE A 195 14.43 -6.57 11.75
C ILE A 195 12.88 -6.48 11.80
N GLY A 196 12.19 -7.59 12.05
CA GLY A 196 10.73 -7.64 12.22
C GLY A 196 9.92 -7.80 10.93
N VAL A 197 10.54 -8.10 9.79
CA VAL A 197 9.82 -8.42 8.54
C VAL A 197 9.33 -9.87 8.61
N SER A 198 8.03 -10.09 8.42
CA SER A 198 7.45 -11.44 8.43
C SER A 198 7.88 -12.25 7.19
N SER A 199 7.89 -13.59 7.28
CA SER A 199 8.26 -14.46 6.15
C SER A 199 7.44 -14.20 4.89
N ARG A 200 6.16 -13.81 5.05
CA ARG A 200 5.26 -13.42 3.96
C ARG A 200 5.69 -12.10 3.30
N LYS A 201 6.01 -11.06 4.10
CA LYS A 201 6.56 -9.80 3.55
C LYS A 201 7.93 -10.02 2.91
N SER A 202 8.76 -10.89 3.48
CA SER A 202 10.06 -11.29 2.92
C SER A 202 9.90 -11.89 1.51
N SER A 203 8.93 -12.79 1.28
CA SER A 203 8.71 -13.35 -0.06
C SER A 203 8.16 -12.32 -1.05
N TYR A 204 7.32 -11.38 -0.60
CA TYR A 204 6.80 -10.28 -1.42
C TYR A 204 7.91 -9.32 -1.87
N LEU A 205 8.82 -8.92 -0.97
CA LEU A 205 9.98 -8.10 -1.30
C LEU A 205 10.91 -8.78 -2.33
N HIS A 206 11.17 -10.08 -2.15
CA HIS A 206 11.98 -10.84 -3.10
C HIS A 206 11.30 -11.06 -4.45
N ASP A 207 9.97 -11.20 -4.49
CA ASP A 207 9.21 -11.31 -5.74
C ASP A 207 9.21 -9.99 -6.52
N LEU A 208 8.98 -8.86 -5.83
CA LEU A 208 9.14 -7.52 -6.40
C LEU A 208 10.55 -7.32 -6.95
N ALA A 209 11.58 -7.60 -6.15
CA ALA A 209 12.98 -7.43 -6.56
C ALA A 209 13.38 -8.35 -7.72
N ARG A 210 12.91 -9.60 -7.77
CA ARG A 210 13.10 -10.48 -8.94
C ARG A 210 12.45 -9.91 -10.20
N LYS A 211 11.21 -9.43 -10.10
CA LYS A 211 10.49 -8.81 -11.24
C LYS A 211 11.21 -7.58 -11.80
N TYR A 212 11.98 -6.86 -10.99
CA TYR A 212 12.90 -5.83 -11.48
C TYR A 212 14.16 -6.43 -12.10
N GLN A 213 14.81 -7.39 -11.44
CA GLN A 213 16.06 -8.02 -11.90
C GLN A 213 15.92 -8.69 -13.28
N ASN A 214 14.77 -9.32 -13.56
CA ASN A 214 14.49 -9.99 -14.84
C ASN A 214 13.74 -9.09 -15.85
N GLY A 215 13.68 -7.77 -15.61
CA GLY A 215 13.21 -6.79 -16.58
C GLY A 215 11.69 -6.69 -16.77
N ILE A 216 10.88 -7.42 -16.00
CA ILE A 216 9.41 -7.32 -16.03
C ILE A 216 8.96 -5.95 -15.51
N LEU A 217 9.67 -5.39 -14.53
CA LEU A 217 9.44 -4.07 -13.96
C LEU A 217 10.72 -3.21 -14.02
N SER A 218 10.54 -1.90 -14.12
CA SER A 218 11.59 -0.90 -13.89
C SER A 218 10.95 0.41 -13.48
N ASP A 219 11.69 1.27 -12.76
CA ASP A 219 11.19 2.59 -12.35
C ASP A 219 10.74 3.42 -13.57
N LYS A 220 11.59 3.48 -14.61
CA LYS A 220 11.27 4.16 -15.87
C LYS A 220 10.02 3.57 -16.55
N GLY A 221 9.91 2.23 -16.58
CA GLY A 221 8.75 1.54 -17.13
C GLY A 221 7.47 1.96 -16.40
N ILE A 222 7.43 1.83 -15.07
CA ILE A 222 6.28 2.18 -14.22
C ILE A 222 5.82 3.62 -14.44
N LEU A 223 6.73 4.58 -14.51
CA LEU A 223 6.39 5.99 -14.75
C LEU A 223 5.74 6.23 -16.13
N SER A 224 6.15 5.44 -17.14
CA SER A 224 5.68 5.54 -18.52
C SER A 224 4.38 4.79 -18.85
N LEU A 225 3.94 3.86 -17.99
CA LEU A 225 2.74 3.05 -18.23
C LEU A 225 1.45 3.85 -18.03
N ASP A 226 0.45 3.58 -18.86
CA ASP A 226 -0.93 3.99 -18.59
C ASP A 226 -1.49 3.26 -17.36
N ASP A 227 -2.52 3.86 -16.76
CA ASP A 227 -3.09 3.40 -15.48
C ASP A 227 -3.62 1.96 -15.51
N LYS A 228 -4.13 1.46 -16.65
CA LYS A 228 -4.65 0.09 -16.77
C LYS A 228 -3.51 -0.92 -16.92
N SER A 229 -2.51 -0.61 -17.74
CA SER A 229 -1.33 -1.47 -17.91
C SER A 229 -0.52 -1.53 -16.60
N LEU A 230 -0.35 -0.39 -15.93
CA LEU A 230 0.29 -0.31 -14.62
C LEU A 230 -0.46 -1.15 -13.57
N PHE A 231 -1.79 -1.05 -13.51
CA PHE A 231 -2.60 -1.85 -12.61
C PHE A 231 -2.40 -3.35 -12.83
N THR A 232 -2.47 -3.79 -14.09
CA THR A 232 -2.25 -5.19 -14.48
C THR A 232 -0.84 -5.67 -14.11
N MET A 233 0.19 -4.85 -14.34
CA MET A 233 1.57 -5.23 -14.05
C MET A 233 1.89 -5.31 -12.56
N LEU A 234 1.42 -4.35 -11.75
CA LEU A 234 1.69 -4.34 -10.31
C LEU A 234 0.89 -5.40 -9.55
N THR A 235 -0.32 -5.76 -10.01
CA THR A 235 -1.10 -6.85 -9.39
C THR A 235 -0.53 -8.25 -9.63
N MET A 236 0.44 -8.41 -10.54
CA MET A 236 1.23 -9.64 -10.65
C MET A 236 2.29 -9.80 -9.56
N VAL A 237 2.59 -8.75 -8.77
CA VAL A 237 3.54 -8.82 -7.66
C VAL A 237 2.84 -9.44 -6.44
N ASN A 238 3.44 -10.49 -5.89
CA ASN A 238 2.90 -11.16 -4.71
C ASN A 238 2.77 -10.18 -3.55
N GLY A 239 1.56 -10.10 -2.97
CA GLY A 239 1.25 -9.18 -1.88
C GLY A 239 0.86 -7.76 -2.30
N ILE A 240 0.81 -7.44 -3.59
CA ILE A 240 0.31 -6.16 -4.10
C ILE A 240 -1.07 -6.36 -4.73
N GLY A 241 -2.12 -6.04 -3.96
CA GLY A 241 -3.51 -6.10 -4.42
C GLY A 241 -4.01 -4.80 -5.05
N SER A 242 -5.21 -4.83 -5.63
CA SER A 242 -5.91 -3.68 -6.23
C SER A 242 -5.83 -2.40 -5.39
N TRP A 243 -6.12 -2.51 -4.08
CA TRP A 243 -6.04 -1.37 -3.15
C TRP A 243 -4.63 -0.78 -3.07
N SER A 244 -3.61 -1.63 -2.89
CA SER A 244 -2.20 -1.21 -2.82
C SER A 244 -1.74 -0.50 -4.10
N VAL A 245 -2.21 -0.95 -5.26
CA VAL A 245 -1.89 -0.28 -6.53
C VAL A 245 -2.54 1.08 -6.63
N HIS A 246 -3.83 1.21 -6.29
CA HIS A 246 -4.48 2.53 -6.27
C HIS A 246 -3.80 3.50 -5.29
N MET A 247 -3.42 3.04 -4.09
CA MET A 247 -2.68 3.88 -3.13
C MET A 247 -1.32 4.32 -3.70
N PHE A 248 -0.59 3.42 -4.36
CA PHE A 248 0.67 3.75 -5.02
C PHE A 248 0.50 4.76 -6.17
N MET A 249 -0.53 4.60 -7.00
CA MET A 249 -0.83 5.54 -8.09
C MET A 249 -1.19 6.94 -7.57
N ILE A 250 -1.99 7.02 -6.51
CA ILE A 250 -2.41 8.28 -5.88
C ILE A 250 -1.23 8.96 -5.17
N PHE A 251 -0.53 8.24 -4.28
CA PHE A 251 0.42 8.84 -3.31
C PHE A 251 1.91 8.67 -3.66
N SER A 252 2.25 8.00 -4.76
CA SER A 252 3.64 7.87 -5.21
C SER A 252 3.83 8.27 -6.68
N LEU A 253 2.82 8.07 -7.52
CA LEU A 253 2.83 8.55 -8.91
C LEU A 253 2.02 9.83 -9.14
N HIS A 254 1.25 10.26 -8.13
CA HIS A 254 0.42 11.46 -8.19
C HIS A 254 -0.55 11.47 -9.39
N ARG A 255 -1.05 10.28 -9.78
CA ARG A 255 -2.02 10.12 -10.87
C ARG A 255 -3.34 10.80 -10.45
N PRO A 256 -3.92 11.68 -11.29
CA PRO A 256 -5.08 12.49 -10.92
C PRO A 256 -6.42 11.74 -10.97
N ASP A 257 -6.55 10.73 -11.84
CA ASP A 257 -7.85 10.12 -12.19
C ASP A 257 -8.07 8.70 -11.62
N VAL A 258 -7.53 8.41 -10.45
CA VAL A 258 -7.68 7.10 -9.78
C VAL A 258 -8.80 7.14 -8.74
N LEU A 259 -9.77 6.23 -8.87
CA LEU A 259 -10.86 6.02 -7.90
C LEU A 259 -10.64 4.69 -7.16
N PRO A 260 -10.30 4.69 -5.86
CA PRO A 260 -10.05 3.46 -5.11
C PRO A 260 -11.36 2.80 -4.67
N VAL A 261 -12.12 2.24 -5.62
CA VAL A 261 -13.47 1.66 -5.39
C VAL A 261 -13.55 0.53 -4.36
N ASN A 262 -12.41 -0.05 -3.98
CA ASN A 262 -12.28 -1.10 -2.96
C ASN A 262 -11.83 -0.56 -1.58
N ASP A 263 -11.52 0.73 -1.44
CA ASP A 263 -11.18 1.33 -0.16
C ASP A 263 -12.44 1.59 0.68
N LEU A 264 -12.49 0.97 1.88
CA LEU A 264 -13.66 1.06 2.76
C LEU A 264 -13.94 2.50 3.23
N GLN A 265 -12.91 3.30 3.46
CA GLN A 265 -13.07 4.66 3.98
C GLN A 265 -13.51 5.61 2.85
N VAL A 266 -13.01 5.46 1.62
CA VAL A 266 -13.52 6.21 0.46
C VAL A 266 -14.97 5.82 0.16
N ARG A 267 -15.33 4.52 0.21
CA ARG A 267 -16.73 4.08 0.07
C ARG A 267 -17.65 4.68 1.15
N LYS A 268 -17.21 4.73 2.41
CA LYS A 268 -17.94 5.40 3.50
C LYS A 268 -18.04 6.91 3.30
N GLY A 269 -17.00 7.56 2.80
CA GLY A 269 -17.06 8.99 2.48
C GLY A 269 -18.08 9.27 1.37
N VAL A 270 -18.12 8.44 0.32
CA VAL A 270 -19.15 8.54 -0.74
C VAL A 270 -20.55 8.26 -0.19
N GLN A 271 -20.70 7.28 0.71
CA GLN A 271 -21.96 7.02 1.42
C GLN A 271 -22.44 8.26 2.19
N LEU A 272 -21.55 8.90 2.97
CA LEU A 272 -21.85 10.11 3.73
C LEU A 272 -22.15 11.31 2.83
N LEU A 273 -21.38 11.49 1.76
CA LEU A 273 -21.50 12.63 0.84
C LEU A 273 -22.87 12.66 0.13
N TYR A 274 -23.35 11.50 -0.31
CA TYR A 274 -24.61 11.38 -1.04
C TYR A 274 -25.78 10.91 -0.16
N GLY A 275 -25.59 10.77 1.16
CA GLY A 275 -26.64 10.37 2.09
C GLY A 275 -27.23 8.98 1.81
N LEU A 276 -26.39 8.01 1.42
CA LEU A 276 -26.84 6.67 1.04
C LEU A 276 -27.05 5.78 2.29
N ASP A 277 -28.17 5.06 2.34
CA ASP A 277 -28.47 4.11 3.42
C ASP A 277 -27.41 2.99 3.51
N ASP A 278 -27.03 2.44 2.35
CA ASP A 278 -26.08 1.36 2.19
C ASP A 278 -24.70 1.81 1.69
N LEU A 279 -23.66 1.05 2.04
CA LEU A 279 -22.29 1.27 1.55
C LEU A 279 -22.22 1.00 0.02
N PRO A 280 -21.97 2.01 -0.84
CA PRO A 280 -22.08 1.88 -2.29
C PRO A 280 -21.14 0.80 -2.84
N ARG A 281 -21.64 -0.05 -3.74
CA ARG A 281 -20.87 -1.09 -4.44
C ARG A 281 -19.88 -0.45 -5.44
N PRO A 282 -18.81 -1.15 -5.87
CA PRO A 282 -17.84 -0.60 -6.83
C PRO A 282 -18.47 0.00 -8.10
N SER A 283 -19.48 -0.63 -8.69
CA SER A 283 -20.20 -0.09 -9.86
C SER A 283 -21.00 1.19 -9.56
N GLN A 284 -21.53 1.35 -8.33
CA GLN A 284 -22.18 2.58 -7.90
C GLN A 284 -21.15 3.69 -7.62
N MET A 285 -19.98 3.33 -7.09
CA MET A 285 -18.86 4.27 -6.92
C MET A 285 -18.45 4.88 -8.26
N ASP A 286 -18.26 4.05 -9.29
CA ASP A 286 -17.92 4.52 -10.64
C ASP A 286 -18.98 5.49 -11.20
N GLN A 287 -20.27 5.18 -11.05
CA GLN A 287 -21.37 6.04 -11.52
C GLN A 287 -21.47 7.36 -10.75
N LEU A 288 -21.42 7.32 -9.42
CA LEU A 288 -21.53 8.51 -8.56
C LEU A 288 -20.35 9.46 -8.74
N CYS A 289 -19.15 8.91 -8.93
CA CYS A 289 -17.89 9.67 -8.99
C CYS A 289 -17.42 9.98 -10.42
N ASP A 290 -18.17 9.63 -11.47
CA ASP A 290 -17.76 9.91 -12.86
C ASP A 290 -17.66 11.41 -13.14
N LYS A 291 -18.53 12.22 -12.53
CA LYS A 291 -18.47 13.69 -12.63
C LYS A 291 -17.20 14.31 -12.04
N TRP A 292 -16.45 13.58 -11.20
CA TRP A 292 -15.18 14.06 -10.64
C TRP A 292 -14.00 13.91 -11.61
N ARG A 293 -14.21 13.34 -12.80
CA ARG A 293 -13.15 13.13 -13.80
C ARG A 293 -12.77 14.46 -14.46
N PRO A 294 -11.46 14.77 -14.56
CA PRO A 294 -10.33 13.83 -14.51
C PRO A 294 -9.56 13.83 -13.16
N PHE A 295 -10.17 14.21 -12.04
CA PHE A 295 -9.53 14.42 -10.75
C PHE A 295 -10.09 13.54 -9.61
N ARG A 296 -10.52 12.31 -9.94
CA ARG A 296 -11.10 11.36 -8.97
C ARG A 296 -10.22 11.07 -7.76
N SER A 297 -8.89 11.20 -7.87
CA SER A 297 -7.97 11.02 -6.74
C SER A 297 -8.04 12.15 -5.71
N VAL A 298 -8.30 13.39 -6.14
CA VAL A 298 -8.56 14.51 -5.23
C VAL A 298 -9.94 14.35 -4.57
N GLY A 299 -10.97 13.95 -5.33
CA GLY A 299 -12.27 13.61 -4.76
C GLY A 299 -12.19 12.51 -3.68
N ALA A 300 -11.48 11.41 -3.98
CA ALA A 300 -11.21 10.34 -3.03
C ALA A 300 -10.43 10.82 -1.79
N TRP A 301 -9.52 11.80 -1.94
CA TRP A 301 -8.79 12.38 -0.81
C TRP A 301 -9.71 13.08 0.20
N TYR A 302 -10.68 13.85 -0.29
CA TYR A 302 -11.69 14.47 0.57
C TYR A 302 -12.65 13.46 1.22
N MET A 303 -12.85 12.28 0.63
CA MET A 303 -13.64 11.22 1.26
C MET A 303 -12.97 10.67 2.53
N TRP A 304 -11.63 10.59 2.57
CA TRP A 304 -10.92 10.27 3.82
C TRP A 304 -11.11 11.37 4.88
N ARG A 305 -10.97 12.64 4.51
CA ARG A 305 -11.19 13.78 5.44
C ARG A 305 -12.61 13.83 6.00
N LEU A 306 -13.62 13.60 5.16
CA LEU A 306 -15.03 13.59 5.55
C LEU A 306 -15.32 12.51 6.60
N VAL A 307 -14.76 11.31 6.43
CA VAL A 307 -14.91 10.22 7.41
C VAL A 307 -14.17 10.54 8.72
N GLU A 308 -12.93 11.04 8.64
CA GLU A 308 -12.13 11.43 9.83
C GLU A 308 -12.81 12.52 10.66
N ALA A 309 -13.39 13.54 10.00
CA ALA A 309 -14.16 14.59 10.64
C ALA A 309 -15.41 14.04 11.35
N LYS A 310 -16.12 13.12 10.70
CA LYS A 310 -17.31 12.49 11.29
C LYS A 310 -16.95 11.63 12.51
N THR A 311 -15.89 10.83 12.45
CA THR A 311 -15.44 10.00 13.58
C THR A 311 -14.94 10.83 14.76
N SER A 312 -14.28 11.97 14.49
CA SER A 312 -13.80 12.89 15.53
C SER A 312 -14.98 13.59 16.22
N SER A 313 -16.02 13.95 15.47
CA SER A 313 -17.22 14.62 15.99
C SER A 313 -18.11 13.71 16.87
N SER A 314 -18.06 12.39 16.66
CA SER A 314 -18.79 11.42 17.50
C SER A 314 -18.14 11.14 18.87
N GLY A 315 -16.95 11.71 19.16
CA GLY A 315 -16.23 11.48 20.42
C GLY A 315 -16.71 12.28 21.63
N PHE A 316 -17.62 13.25 21.46
CA PHE A 316 -18.09 14.15 22.52
C PHE A 316 -19.62 14.07 22.74
N ALA A 317 -20.09 12.89 23.15
CA ALA A 317 -21.42 12.77 23.78
C ALA A 317 -21.28 13.02 25.30
N LEU A 318 -21.70 14.19 25.77
CA LEU A 318 -21.81 14.46 27.21
C LEU A 318 -22.86 13.51 27.84
N PRO A 319 -22.64 12.99 29.06
CA PRO A 319 -23.66 12.21 29.76
C PRO A 319 -24.87 13.10 30.07
N PRO A 320 -26.11 12.58 30.00
CA PRO A 320 -27.29 13.35 30.36
C PRO A 320 -27.24 13.74 31.84
N VAL A 321 -27.43 15.03 32.11
CA VAL A 321 -27.57 15.54 33.48
C VAL A 321 -28.92 15.09 34.02
N ASN A 322 -28.92 14.08 34.89
CA ASN A 322 -30.13 13.63 35.57
C ASN A 322 -30.62 14.73 36.53
N SER A 323 -31.75 15.35 36.17
CA SER A 323 -32.49 16.26 37.04
C SER A 323 -32.93 15.55 38.33
N ARG A 324 -32.76 16.26 39.45
CA ARG A 324 -33.08 15.77 40.80
C ARG A 324 -34.56 15.38 40.92
N VAL A 325 -34.83 14.25 41.57
CA VAL A 325 -36.08 14.03 42.32
C VAL A 325 -35.71 13.86 43.79
N ILE A 326 -36.38 14.62 44.64
CA ILE A 326 -36.20 14.64 46.10
C ILE A 326 -37.21 13.67 46.72
N SER A 327 -36.73 12.76 47.59
CA SER A 327 -37.57 12.02 48.54
C SER A 327 -36.81 11.76 49.85
N LEU A 328 -37.54 11.80 50.97
CA LEU A 328 -37.06 11.80 52.36
C LEU A 328 -36.91 10.37 52.96
N PRO A 329 -36.32 10.19 54.17
CA PRO A 329 -35.66 8.92 54.56
C PRO A 329 -36.42 8.03 55.59
N HIS A 330 -35.80 6.86 55.85
CA HIS A 330 -35.99 5.91 56.99
C HIS A 330 -37.11 4.85 56.86
N PRO A 331 -37.06 3.70 57.61
CA PRO A 331 -36.10 3.31 58.67
C PRO A 331 -35.34 1.97 58.48
N VAL A 332 -34.44 1.68 59.42
CA VAL A 332 -33.66 0.43 59.57
C VAL A 332 -34.41 -0.61 60.42
N PRO A 333 -34.23 -1.92 60.16
CA PRO A 333 -34.37 -2.97 61.18
C PRO A 333 -33.06 -3.73 61.47
N ASP A 334 -32.95 -4.21 62.71
CA ASP A 334 -31.79 -4.87 63.33
C ASP A 334 -31.63 -6.37 62.96
N PRO A 335 -30.49 -7.03 63.30
CA PRO A 335 -30.09 -8.30 62.72
C PRO A 335 -30.49 -9.55 63.52
N GLN A 336 -30.75 -10.68 62.83
CA GLN A 336 -30.38 -12.02 63.30
C GLN A 336 -30.56 -13.13 62.24
N THR A 337 -29.89 -14.27 62.49
CA THR A 337 -29.95 -15.57 61.77
C THR A 337 -28.98 -15.76 60.58
N MET A 338 -27.81 -16.33 60.88
CA MET A 338 -26.92 -17.04 59.93
C MET A 338 -27.39 -18.49 59.74
N PRO A 339 -26.99 -19.14 58.63
CA PRO A 339 -26.13 -20.33 58.78
C PRO A 339 -24.83 -20.30 57.96
N ALA A 340 -23.83 -21.02 58.47
CA ALA A 340 -22.53 -21.40 57.87
C ALA A 340 -22.67 -22.21 56.55
N LEU A 341 -21.68 -22.44 55.67
CA LEU A 341 -20.23 -22.16 55.46
C LEU A 341 -19.95 -22.45 53.94
N PRO A 342 -18.83 -22.07 53.25
CA PRO A 342 -17.44 -22.41 53.64
C PRO A 342 -16.36 -21.33 53.33
N ALA A 343 -15.10 -21.72 53.59
CA ALA A 343 -13.88 -20.90 53.59
C ALA A 343 -13.41 -20.38 52.20
N PRO A 344 -12.50 -19.38 52.14
CA PRO A 344 -12.30 -18.57 50.94
C PRO A 344 -11.30 -19.16 49.94
N GLN A 345 -11.66 -19.11 48.65
CA GLN A 345 -10.75 -19.38 47.54
C GLN A 345 -10.30 -18.05 46.92
N GLN A 346 -8.99 -17.90 46.71
CA GLN A 346 -8.36 -16.63 46.30
C GLN A 346 -8.89 -16.17 44.92
N ARG A 347 -9.64 -15.05 44.90
CA ARG A 347 -10.02 -14.40 43.65
C ARG A 347 -8.92 -13.44 43.21
N GLN A 348 -8.11 -13.87 42.24
CA GLN A 348 -7.15 -12.99 41.56
C GLN A 348 -7.88 -11.80 40.92
N GLN A 349 -7.34 -10.60 41.13
CA GLN A 349 -7.84 -9.38 40.52
C GLN A 349 -7.52 -9.37 39.01
N HIS A 350 -8.45 -9.84 38.19
CA HIS A 350 -8.39 -9.56 36.75
C HIS A 350 -8.72 -8.08 36.51
N HIS A 351 -7.70 -7.29 36.19
CA HIS A 351 -7.89 -6.03 35.48
C HIS A 351 -8.57 -6.33 34.12
N PRO A 352 -9.74 -5.76 33.80
CA PRO A 352 -10.24 -5.76 32.44
C PRO A 352 -9.42 -4.75 31.61
N GLN A 353 -8.31 -5.23 31.04
CA GLN A 353 -7.65 -4.54 29.93
C GLN A 353 -8.62 -4.49 28.75
N PHE A 354 -8.97 -3.29 28.30
CA PHE A 354 -9.78 -3.08 27.10
C PHE A 354 -9.06 -3.68 25.89
N ILE A 355 -9.76 -4.56 25.15
CA ILE A 355 -9.29 -5.09 23.88
C ILE A 355 -10.09 -4.39 22.77
N ASP A 356 -9.45 -3.48 22.04
CA ASP A 356 -9.99 -2.88 20.81
C ASP A 356 -10.03 -3.93 19.68
N PRO A 357 -11.20 -4.24 19.08
CA PRO A 357 -11.31 -5.31 18.10
C PRO A 357 -11.64 -4.80 16.69
N ILE A 358 -10.67 -4.19 15.98
CA ILE A 358 -10.77 -4.04 14.50
C ILE A 358 -9.44 -4.39 13.82
N ASN A 359 -9.29 -5.66 13.46
CA ASN A 359 -8.54 -6.08 12.27
C ASN A 359 -8.93 -7.52 11.89
N GLY A 360 -10.07 -7.65 11.20
CA GLY A 360 -10.62 -8.95 10.83
C GLY A 360 -11.68 -8.87 9.73
N ILE A 361 -11.25 -8.70 8.48
CA ILE A 361 -12.05 -9.09 7.31
C ILE A 361 -11.16 -9.95 6.39
N MET A 362 -11.76 -11.01 5.86
CA MET A 362 -11.05 -12.19 5.36
C MET A 362 -10.53 -12.08 3.92
N ASN A 363 -9.51 -12.89 3.66
CA ASN A 363 -9.09 -13.32 2.34
C ASN A 363 -10.19 -14.17 1.68
N ILE A 364 -10.83 -13.66 0.62
CA ILE A 364 -11.75 -14.40 -0.26
C ILE A 364 -11.33 -14.13 -1.70
N GLY A 365 -10.98 -15.19 -2.45
CA GLY A 365 -10.59 -15.03 -3.86
C GLY A 365 -9.68 -16.12 -4.44
N SER A 366 -9.96 -17.40 -4.20
CA SER A 366 -9.29 -18.51 -4.92
C SER A 366 -10.18 -19.76 -4.88
N ASN A 367 -11.07 -19.90 -5.87
CA ASN A 367 -11.62 -21.17 -6.36
C ASN A 367 -12.54 -20.92 -7.56
N TYR A 368 -12.01 -21.13 -8.77
CA TYR A 368 -12.79 -21.33 -10.01
C TYR A 368 -11.94 -22.13 -11.00
N ALA A 369 -11.88 -23.45 -10.82
CA ALA A 369 -11.46 -24.42 -11.82
C ALA A 369 -11.77 -25.85 -11.34
N GLN A 370 -12.94 -26.38 -11.68
CA GLN A 370 -13.16 -27.77 -12.14
C GLN A 370 -14.67 -28.04 -12.32
N LEU A 371 -15.11 -27.98 -13.57
CA LEU A 371 -16.23 -28.75 -14.10
C LEU A 371 -15.76 -29.34 -15.44
N ASN A 372 -14.97 -30.40 -15.32
CA ASN A 372 -14.92 -31.63 -16.13
C ASN A 372 -13.68 -32.44 -15.71
#